data_AF-A0AA88XZ26-F1
#
_entry.id   AF-A0AA88XZ26-F1
#
_cell.length_a   1.000
_cell.length_b   1.000
_cell.length_c   1.000
_cell.angle_alpha   90.00
_cell.angle_beta   90.00
_cell.angle_gamma   90.00
#
_symmetry.space_group_name_H-M   'P 1'
#
loop_
_entity.id
_entity.type
_entity.pdbx_description
1 polymer ?
#
loop_
_entity_poly.entity_id
_entity_poly.type
_entity_poly.pdbx_seq_one_letter_code
_entity_poly.pdbx_strand_id
1 'polypeptide(L)'
;MLMGTFSNYTTLPKFHEMEKNIMNIATTIDDFFTIGSDEIRNQEVPDMDNTTLKQNEKILEATKMALETGELTPLVKEELKYTIQTRRLAEGKEELQVQFEDPINLELRPDEVEKVERRRTQNRLAAQRFRQKQKSRGDELQEKNQKLLSENLRLRREIQTLQTERDRLNHALNEHMAVCPYRNGGQQFIIK
;
A
#
# COMPACT_ATOMS: atom_id res chain seq x y z
N MET A 1 34.30 44.87 -7.67
CA MET A 1 35.20 44.97 -6.51
C MET A 1 34.33 45.12 -5.27
N LEU A 2 34.71 44.49 -4.14
CA LEU A 2 33.91 44.04 -2.98
C LEU A 2 33.44 42.57 -3.17
N MET A 3 34.27 41.55 -2.86
CA MET A 3 34.62 41.04 -1.52
C MET A 3 33.34 40.89 -0.67
N GLY A 4 32.80 39.71 -0.36
CA GLY A 4 33.45 38.48 0.03
C GLY A 4 33.03 38.20 1.47
N THR A 5 32.00 37.36 1.66
CA THR A 5 31.75 36.66 2.93
C THR A 5 31.25 35.27 2.60
N PHE A 6 32.18 34.35 2.46
CA PHE A 6 31.90 32.92 2.54
C PHE A 6 31.31 32.66 3.93
N SER A 7 30.06 32.21 3.97
CA SER A 7 29.48 31.68 5.18
C SER A 7 30.28 30.43 5.56
N ASN A 8 30.97 30.52 6.68
CA ASN A 8 31.68 29.42 7.30
C ASN A 8 30.66 28.34 7.66
N TYR A 9 30.57 27.30 6.82
CA TYR A 9 29.91 26.07 7.22
C TYR A 9 30.81 25.40 8.26
N THR A 10 30.44 25.62 9.52
CA THR A 10 30.90 24.88 10.67
C THR A 10 30.82 23.40 10.35
N THR A 11 31.99 22.74 10.38
CA THR A 11 32.19 21.31 10.22
C THR A 11 31.34 20.57 11.24
N LEU A 12 30.23 20.00 10.77
CA LEU A 12 29.34 19.16 11.56
C LEU A 12 30.09 17.85 11.91
N PRO A 13 30.21 17.48 13.20
CA PRO A 13 30.90 16.25 13.63
C PRO A 13 30.29 14.97 13.02
N LYS A 14 29.07 15.05 12.50
CA LYS A 14 28.36 13.95 11.83
C LYS A 14 28.92 13.58 10.45
N PHE A 15 29.55 14.52 9.73
CA PHE A 15 30.08 14.23 8.39
C PHE A 15 31.35 13.38 8.45
N HIS A 16 32.23 13.69 9.40
CA HIS A 16 33.48 12.94 9.61
C HIS A 16 33.22 11.52 10.16
N GLU A 17 32.15 11.33 10.93
CA GLU A 17 31.71 10.03 11.42
C GLU A 17 31.10 9.18 10.28
N MET A 18 30.41 9.83 9.34
CA MET A 18 29.88 9.17 8.14
C MET A 18 30.99 8.72 7.19
N GLU A 19 32.03 9.54 6.97
CA GLU A 19 33.19 9.16 6.16
C GLU A 19 33.97 8.00 6.77
N LYS A 20 34.13 7.97 8.10
CA LYS A 20 34.75 6.83 8.81
C LYS A 20 33.94 5.55 8.68
N ASN A 21 32.61 5.65 8.75
CA ASN A 21 31.73 4.49 8.54
C ASN A 21 31.80 3.98 7.10
N ILE A 22 31.87 4.87 6.11
CA ILE A 22 32.01 4.47 4.69
C ILE A 22 33.37 3.81 4.45
N MET A 23 34.46 4.35 5.00
CA MET A 23 35.78 3.71 4.91
C MET A 23 35.78 2.34 5.59
N ASN A 24 35.21 2.20 6.78
CA ASN A 24 35.16 0.92 7.49
C ASN A 24 34.33 -0.14 6.73
N ILE A 25 33.23 0.27 6.10
CA ILE A 25 32.42 -0.63 5.25
C ILE A 25 33.23 -1.07 4.03
N ALA A 26 33.95 -0.15 3.37
CA ALA A 26 34.80 -0.49 2.24
C ALA A 26 35.90 -1.48 2.64
N THR A 27 36.59 -1.25 3.77
CA THR A 27 37.63 -2.17 4.27
C THR A 27 37.05 -3.53 4.65
N THR A 28 35.86 -3.58 5.24
CA THR A 28 35.21 -4.85 5.62
C THR A 28 34.79 -5.66 4.39
N ILE A 29 34.37 -4.98 3.31
CA ILE A 29 34.01 -5.63 2.05
C ILE A 29 35.28 -6.16 1.34
N ASP A 30 36.36 -5.39 1.33
CA ASP A 30 37.64 -5.84 0.77
C ASP A 30 38.24 -7.01 1.59
N ASP A 31 38.13 -6.98 2.92
CA ASP A 31 38.53 -8.11 3.78
C ASP A 31 37.66 -9.35 3.50
N PHE A 32 36.35 -9.18 3.30
CA PHE A 32 35.44 -10.28 2.96
C PHE A 32 35.75 -10.90 1.57
N PHE A 33 36.09 -10.09 0.58
CA PHE A 33 36.46 -10.57 -0.75
C PHE A 33 37.85 -11.22 -0.79
N THR A 34 38.77 -10.77 0.07
CA THR A 34 40.12 -11.33 0.19
C THR A 34 40.11 -12.66 0.93
N ILE A 35 39.31 -12.79 2.00
CA ILE A 35 39.11 -14.07 2.71
C ILE A 35 38.48 -15.13 1.77
N GLY A 36 37.56 -14.72 0.89
CA GLY A 36 36.94 -15.63 -0.09
C GLY A 36 37.89 -16.17 -1.17
N SER A 37 39.05 -15.56 -1.37
CA SER A 37 39.98 -15.92 -2.45
C SER A 37 41.07 -16.91 -2.01
N ASP A 38 41.49 -16.88 -0.74
CA ASP A 38 42.63 -17.66 -0.25
C ASP A 38 42.26 -18.92 0.57
N GLU A 39 41.01 -19.07 1.03
CA GLU A 39 40.58 -20.26 1.81
C GLU A 39 39.88 -21.37 1.00
N ILE A 40 39.57 -21.16 -0.29
CA ILE A 40 38.88 -22.17 -1.14
C ILE A 40 39.85 -23.05 -1.95
N ARG A 41 41.15 -23.11 -1.58
CA ARG A 41 42.12 -23.89 -2.38
C ARG A 41 42.29 -25.36 -1.96
N ASN A 42 41.86 -25.78 -0.77
CA ASN A 42 42.06 -27.18 -0.34
C ASN A 42 40.94 -27.68 0.59
N GLN A 43 39.70 -27.69 0.12
CA GLN A 43 38.67 -28.51 0.74
C GLN A 43 38.14 -29.48 -0.31
N GLU A 44 38.37 -30.77 -0.08
CA GLU A 44 37.85 -31.85 -0.93
C GLU A 44 36.34 -31.66 -1.07
N VAL A 45 35.88 -31.38 -2.29
CA VAL A 45 34.47 -31.19 -2.62
C VAL A 45 33.77 -32.53 -2.40
N PRO A 46 32.84 -32.66 -1.43
CA PRO A 46 32.10 -33.90 -1.24
C PRO A 46 31.27 -34.20 -2.49
N ASP A 47 31.19 -35.46 -2.89
CA ASP A 47 30.42 -35.91 -4.07
C ASP A 47 29.03 -35.28 -4.11
N MET A 48 28.84 -34.32 -5.03
CA MET A 48 27.59 -33.58 -5.21
C MET A 48 26.55 -34.51 -5.84
N ASP A 49 25.48 -34.82 -5.11
CA ASP A 49 24.37 -35.62 -5.63
C ASP A 49 23.74 -34.97 -6.89
N ASN A 50 23.38 -35.80 -7.87
CA ASN A 50 22.83 -35.45 -9.19
C ASN A 50 21.57 -34.56 -9.07
N THR A 51 20.82 -34.72 -7.98
CA THR A 51 19.65 -33.90 -7.64
C THR A 51 20.04 -32.43 -7.40
N THR A 52 21.13 -32.19 -6.67
CA THR A 52 21.63 -30.85 -6.35
C THR A 52 22.18 -30.15 -7.59
N LEU A 53 22.85 -30.89 -8.48
CA LEU A 53 23.35 -30.37 -9.76
C LEU A 53 22.20 -29.90 -10.67
N LYS A 54 21.16 -30.72 -10.84
CA LYS A 54 19.96 -30.36 -11.64
C LYS A 54 19.20 -29.18 -11.05
N GLN A 55 19.26 -29.01 -9.74
CA GLN A 55 18.59 -27.91 -9.08
C GLN A 55 19.37 -26.59 -9.22
N ASN A 56 20.70 -26.66 -9.14
CA ASN A 56 21.59 -25.54 -9.43
C ASN A 56 21.45 -25.05 -10.88
N GLU A 57 21.28 -25.97 -11.83
CA GLU A 57 21.04 -25.66 -13.24
C GLU A 57 19.73 -24.86 -13.44
N LYS A 58 18.64 -25.25 -12.77
CA LYS A 58 17.35 -24.54 -12.85
C LYS A 58 17.39 -23.15 -12.23
N ILE A 59 18.11 -22.98 -11.11
CA ILE A 59 18.31 -21.68 -10.48
C ILE A 59 19.15 -20.76 -11.38
N LEU A 60 20.19 -21.30 -12.02
CA LEU A 60 21.01 -20.56 -12.97
C LEU A 60 20.19 -20.07 -14.16
N GLU A 61 19.34 -20.94 -14.72
CA GLU A 61 18.45 -20.58 -15.83
C GLU A 61 17.42 -19.51 -15.43
N ALA A 62 16.80 -19.65 -14.25
CA ALA A 62 15.89 -18.65 -13.72
C ALA A 62 16.58 -17.29 -13.47
N THR A 63 17.84 -17.31 -13.03
CA THR A 63 18.66 -16.10 -12.83
C THR A 63 18.92 -15.41 -14.16
N LYS A 64 19.29 -16.18 -15.19
CA LYS A 64 19.49 -15.66 -16.55
C LYS A 64 18.21 -15.02 -17.10
N MET A 65 17.06 -15.69 -16.96
CA MET A 65 15.77 -15.14 -17.39
C MET A 65 15.38 -13.86 -16.64
N ALA A 66 15.65 -13.78 -15.33
CA ALA A 66 15.36 -12.59 -14.54
C ALA A 66 16.25 -11.39 -14.96
N LEU A 67 17.51 -11.65 -15.30
CA LEU A 67 18.43 -10.64 -15.85
C LEU A 67 17.98 -10.14 -17.23
N GLU A 68 17.51 -11.04 -18.10
CA GLU A 68 17.05 -10.70 -19.46
C GLU A 68 15.73 -9.93 -19.46
N THR A 69 14.79 -10.30 -18.58
CA THR A 69 13.44 -9.71 -18.53
C THR A 69 13.32 -8.52 -17.59
N GLY A 70 14.24 -8.39 -16.63
CA GLY A 70 14.18 -7.38 -15.57
C GLY A 70 13.11 -7.66 -14.50
N GLU A 71 12.46 -8.83 -14.54
CA GLU A 71 11.40 -9.22 -13.60
C GLU A 71 11.85 -10.39 -12.73
N LEU A 72 11.56 -10.33 -11.42
CA LEU A 72 12.00 -11.35 -10.45
C LEU A 72 11.15 -12.64 -10.49
N THR A 73 10.07 -12.66 -11.26
CA THR A 73 9.09 -13.76 -11.28
C THR A 73 9.70 -15.16 -11.56
N PRO A 74 10.70 -15.34 -12.44
CA PRO A 74 11.34 -16.64 -12.65
C PRO A 74 12.00 -17.19 -11.36
N LEU A 75 12.67 -16.33 -10.60
CA LEU A 75 13.34 -16.70 -9.34
C LEU A 75 12.33 -17.03 -8.25
N VAL A 76 11.27 -16.24 -8.12
CA VAL A 76 10.18 -16.49 -7.15
C VAL A 76 9.50 -17.83 -7.40
N LYS A 77 9.33 -18.22 -8.68
CA LYS A 77 8.75 -19.52 -9.02
C LYS A 77 9.62 -20.69 -8.57
N GLU A 78 10.93 -20.62 -8.79
CA GLU A 78 11.84 -21.70 -8.34
C GLU A 78 11.98 -21.74 -6.81
N GLU A 79 12.01 -20.59 -6.13
CA GLU A 79 11.99 -20.54 -4.65
C GLU A 79 10.73 -21.20 -4.08
N LEU A 80 9.56 -20.84 -4.61
CA LEU A 80 8.28 -21.40 -4.17
C LEU A 80 8.23 -22.91 -4.40
N LYS A 81 8.69 -23.37 -5.56
CA LYS A 81 8.76 -24.78 -5.91
C LYS A 81 9.65 -25.55 -4.95
N TYR A 82 10.85 -25.05 -4.66
CA TYR A 82 11.76 -25.68 -3.71
C TYR A 82 11.18 -25.74 -2.29
N THR A 83 10.54 -24.65 -1.86
CA THR A 83 9.88 -24.58 -0.55
C THR A 83 8.79 -25.66 -0.43
N ILE A 84 7.98 -25.84 -1.47
CA ILE A 84 6.93 -26.86 -1.52
C ILE A 84 7.56 -28.25 -1.50
N GLN A 85 8.58 -28.51 -2.33
CA GLN A 85 9.24 -29.81 -2.42
C GLN A 85 9.89 -30.23 -1.09
N THR A 86 10.65 -29.32 -0.47
CA THR A 86 11.32 -29.54 0.82
C THR A 86 10.31 -29.88 1.91
N ARG A 87 9.21 -29.13 1.98
CA ARG A 87 8.13 -29.39 2.95
C ARG A 87 7.48 -30.76 2.73
N ARG A 88 7.25 -31.18 1.48
CA ARG A 88 6.67 -32.49 1.17
C ARG A 88 7.59 -33.64 1.58
N LEU A 89 8.87 -33.55 1.26
CA LEU A 89 9.86 -34.58 1.62
C LEU A 89 10.01 -34.71 3.14
N ALA A 90 10.00 -33.59 3.88
CA ALA A 90 10.03 -33.61 5.34
C ALA A 90 8.78 -34.29 5.96
N GLU A 91 7.63 -34.22 5.28
CA GLU A 91 6.41 -34.94 5.64
C GLU A 91 6.42 -36.42 5.17
N GLY A 92 7.51 -36.90 4.57
CA GLY A 92 7.63 -38.25 4.02
C GLY A 92 6.85 -38.48 2.74
N LYS A 93 6.39 -37.42 2.07
CA LYS A 93 5.67 -37.50 0.79
C LYS A 93 6.66 -37.41 -0.36
N GLU A 94 6.42 -38.19 -1.41
CA GLU A 94 7.20 -38.12 -2.65
C GLU A 94 7.07 -36.75 -3.34
N GLU A 95 8.08 -36.47 -4.17
CA GLU A 95 8.13 -35.27 -5.01
C GLU A 95 6.90 -35.21 -5.94
N LEU A 96 6.33 -34.01 -6.08
CA LEU A 96 5.13 -33.82 -6.88
C LEU A 96 5.48 -33.95 -8.37
N GLN A 97 5.22 -35.12 -8.94
CA GLN A 97 5.29 -35.36 -10.39
C GLN A 97 3.98 -34.88 -11.02
N VAL A 98 4.01 -33.74 -11.70
CA VAL A 98 2.86 -33.24 -12.46
C VAL A 98 2.87 -33.91 -13.83
N GLN A 99 2.05 -34.95 -13.99
CA GLN A 99 1.80 -35.54 -15.29
C GLN A 99 0.84 -34.63 -16.06
N PHE A 100 1.32 -34.04 -17.15
CA PHE A 100 0.49 -33.28 -18.08
C PHE A 100 -0.12 -34.26 -19.08
N GLU A 101 -1.19 -34.92 -18.66
CA GLU A 101 -2.04 -35.67 -19.58
C GLU A 101 -2.92 -34.68 -20.37
N ASP A 102 -3.06 -34.93 -21.68
CA ASP A 102 -4.01 -34.18 -22.50
C ASP A 102 -5.42 -34.38 -21.93
N PRO A 103 -6.24 -33.31 -21.82
CA PRO A 103 -7.54 -33.41 -21.21
C PRO A 103 -8.41 -34.41 -21.99
N ILE A 104 -8.77 -35.51 -21.33
CA ILE A 104 -9.69 -36.49 -21.89
C ILE A 104 -11.04 -35.79 -22.11
N ASN A 105 -11.47 -35.72 -23.36
CA ASN A 105 -12.79 -35.22 -23.72
C ASN A 105 -13.83 -36.28 -23.37
N LEU A 106 -14.21 -36.35 -22.08
CA LEU A 106 -15.36 -37.15 -21.66
C LEU A 106 -16.62 -36.43 -22.10
N GLU A 107 -17.35 -37.01 -23.05
CA GLU A 107 -18.72 -36.61 -23.34
C GLU A 107 -19.56 -36.77 -22.07
N LEU A 108 -20.00 -35.64 -21.52
CA LEU A 108 -20.88 -35.58 -20.36
C LEU A 108 -22.17 -36.34 -20.67
N ARG A 109 -22.65 -37.13 -19.72
CA ARG A 109 -23.96 -37.76 -19.89
C ARG A 109 -25.05 -36.69 -19.97
N PRO A 110 -26.17 -36.96 -20.66
CA PRO A 110 -27.23 -35.96 -20.87
C PRO A 110 -27.74 -35.31 -19.57
N ASP A 111 -27.80 -36.08 -18.48
CA ASP A 111 -28.19 -35.62 -17.14
C ASP A 111 -27.15 -34.68 -16.50
N GLU A 112 -25.86 -34.92 -16.76
CA GLU A 112 -24.77 -34.05 -16.31
C GLU A 112 -24.77 -32.73 -17.06
N VAL A 113 -25.04 -32.76 -18.38
CA VAL A 113 -25.17 -31.56 -19.22
C VAL A 113 -26.31 -30.67 -18.70
N GLU A 114 -27.48 -31.24 -18.42
CA GLU A 114 -28.63 -30.47 -17.91
C GLU A 114 -28.31 -29.82 -16.56
N LYS A 115 -27.64 -30.55 -15.65
CA LYS A 115 -27.22 -30.03 -14.34
C LYS A 115 -26.22 -28.87 -14.48
N VAL A 116 -25.27 -28.98 -15.41
CA VAL A 116 -24.30 -27.92 -15.72
C VAL A 116 -25.01 -26.69 -16.26
N GLU A 117 -25.92 -26.84 -17.22
CA GLU A 117 -26.66 -25.73 -17.81
C GLU A 117 -27.58 -25.05 -16.78
N ARG A 118 -28.22 -25.82 -15.90
CA ARG A 118 -28.99 -25.28 -14.76
C ARG A 118 -28.10 -24.44 -13.85
N ARG A 119 -26.91 -24.96 -13.48
CA ARG A 119 -25.95 -24.24 -12.63
C ARG A 119 -25.44 -22.96 -13.31
N ARG A 120 -25.11 -23.01 -14.61
CA ARG A 120 -24.67 -21.85 -15.40
C ARG A 120 -25.75 -20.77 -15.44
N THR A 121 -27.00 -21.16 -15.69
CA THR A 121 -28.14 -20.24 -15.74
C THR A 121 -28.38 -19.59 -14.38
N GLN A 122 -28.34 -20.37 -13.29
CA GLN A 122 -28.45 -19.84 -11.93
C GLN A 122 -27.30 -18.89 -11.58
N ASN A 123 -26.06 -19.25 -11.90
CA ASN A 123 -24.90 -18.39 -11.65
C ASN A 123 -24.98 -17.08 -12.46
N ARG A 124 -25.45 -17.15 -13.71
CA ARG A 124 -25.68 -15.98 -14.55
C ARG A 124 -26.69 -15.01 -13.93
N LEU A 125 -27.82 -15.54 -13.45
CA LEU A 125 -28.84 -14.74 -12.75
C LEU A 125 -28.30 -14.17 -11.43
N ALA A 126 -27.54 -14.96 -10.67
CA ALA A 126 -26.91 -14.51 -9.43
C ALA A 126 -25.91 -13.38 -9.68
N ALA A 127 -25.06 -13.51 -10.71
CA ALA A 127 -24.10 -12.49 -11.10
C ALA A 127 -24.80 -11.20 -11.57
N GLN A 128 -25.88 -11.30 -12.35
CA GLN A 128 -26.68 -10.14 -12.75
C GLN A 128 -27.29 -9.43 -11.55
N ARG A 129 -27.91 -10.17 -10.62
CA ARG A 129 -28.47 -9.63 -9.38
C ARG A 129 -27.41 -9.00 -8.50
N PHE A 130 -26.23 -9.61 -8.40
CA PHE A 130 -25.10 -9.07 -7.64
C PHE A 130 -24.62 -7.74 -8.22
N ARG A 131 -24.39 -7.68 -9.54
CA ARG A 131 -23.99 -6.44 -10.22
C ARG A 131 -25.04 -5.35 -10.07
N GLN A 132 -26.33 -5.70 -10.21
CA GLN A 132 -27.43 -4.75 -10.03
C GLN A 132 -27.47 -4.23 -8.58
N LYS A 133 -27.34 -5.11 -7.59
CA LYS A 133 -27.31 -4.72 -6.17
C LYS A 133 -26.12 -3.81 -5.85
N GLN A 134 -24.96 -4.09 -6.43
CA GLN A 134 -23.77 -3.27 -6.27
C GLN A 134 -23.98 -1.87 -6.89
N LYS A 135 -24.55 -1.80 -8.09
CA LYS A 135 -24.90 -0.53 -8.75
C LYS A 135 -25.90 0.27 -7.92
N SER A 136 -27.02 -0.34 -7.54
CA SER A 136 -28.06 0.32 -6.75
C SER A 136 -27.56 0.82 -5.39
N ARG A 137 -26.65 0.09 -4.74
CA ARG A 137 -26.00 0.55 -3.50
C ARG A 137 -25.13 1.79 -3.76
N GLY A 138 -24.39 1.81 -4.86
CA GLY A 138 -23.62 2.97 -5.30
C GLY A 138 -24.51 4.20 -5.54
N ASP A 139 -25.61 3.99 -6.26
CA ASP A 139 -26.60 5.05 -6.55
C ASP A 139 -27.23 5.60 -5.26
N GLU A 140 -27.62 4.72 -4.32
CA GLU A 140 -28.18 5.12 -3.02
C GLU A 140 -27.19 5.93 -2.18
N LEU A 141 -25.91 5.52 -2.14
CA LEU A 141 -24.84 6.23 -1.45
C LEU A 141 -24.63 7.63 -2.05
N GLN A 142 -24.61 7.71 -3.38
CA GLN A 142 -24.47 8.98 -4.09
C GLN A 142 -25.64 9.91 -3.82
N GLU A 143 -26.87 9.41 -3.87
CA GLU A 143 -28.06 10.21 -3.57
C GLU A 143 -28.04 10.74 -2.12
N LYS A 144 -27.67 9.90 -1.15
CA LYS A 144 -27.50 10.32 0.25
C LYS A 144 -26.43 11.40 0.38
N ASN A 145 -25.30 11.24 -0.30
CA ASN A 145 -24.22 12.22 -0.26
C ASN A 145 -24.67 13.57 -0.84
N GLN A 146 -25.36 13.57 -1.98
CA GLN A 146 -25.91 14.78 -2.59
C GLN A 146 -26.91 15.49 -1.67
N LYS A 147 -27.82 14.74 -1.02
CA LYS A 147 -28.77 15.29 -0.03
C LYS A 147 -28.03 15.94 1.14
N LEU A 148 -27.03 15.26 1.70
CA LEU A 148 -26.23 15.80 2.80
C LEU A 148 -25.44 17.04 2.40
N LEU A 149 -24.85 17.07 1.19
CA LEU A 149 -24.15 18.24 0.67
C LEU A 149 -25.10 19.44 0.49
N SER A 150 -26.28 19.21 -0.08
CA SER A 150 -27.31 20.23 -0.25
C SER A 150 -27.74 20.81 1.11
N GLU A 151 -28.00 19.93 2.08
CA GLU A 151 -28.41 20.36 3.42
C GLU A 151 -27.30 21.08 4.17
N ASN A 152 -26.05 20.60 4.06
CA ASN A 152 -24.90 21.28 4.65
C ASN A 152 -24.71 22.69 4.05
N LEU A 153 -24.89 22.82 2.73
CA LEU A 153 -24.83 24.11 2.06
C LEU A 153 -25.95 25.04 2.53
N ARG A 154 -27.18 24.52 2.67
CA ARG A 154 -28.33 25.26 3.20
C ARG A 154 -28.04 25.79 4.61
N LEU A 155 -27.60 24.92 5.51
CA LEU A 155 -27.28 25.27 6.90
C LEU A 155 -26.13 26.28 6.99
N ARG A 156 -25.09 26.15 6.14
CA ARG A 156 -23.99 27.13 6.10
C ARG A 156 -24.46 28.52 5.69
N ARG A 157 -25.36 28.62 4.71
CA ARG A 157 -25.96 29.90 4.33
C ARG A 157 -26.80 30.48 5.47
N GLU A 158 -27.60 29.64 6.14
CA GLU A 158 -28.41 30.05 7.28
C GLU A 158 -27.54 30.61 8.42
N ILE A 159 -26.43 29.93 8.74
CA ILE A 159 -25.44 30.43 9.71
C ILE A 159 -24.88 31.80 9.28
N GLN A 160 -24.49 31.96 8.01
CA GLN A 160 -23.97 33.24 7.51
C GLN A 160 -24.99 34.38 7.61
N THR A 161 -26.26 34.11 7.26
CA THR A 161 -27.35 35.08 7.39
C THR A 161 -27.53 35.49 8.84
N LEU A 162 -27.61 34.52 9.77
CA LEU A 162 -27.79 34.78 11.19
C LEU A 162 -26.60 35.54 11.81
N GLN A 163 -25.37 35.23 11.38
CA GLN A 163 -24.18 35.97 11.80
C GLN A 163 -24.22 37.43 11.33
N THR A 164 -24.60 37.66 10.07
CA THR A 164 -24.74 39.00 9.50
C THR A 164 -25.80 39.80 10.25
N GLU A 165 -26.94 39.19 10.55
CA GLU A 165 -28.02 39.82 11.29
C GLU A 165 -27.61 40.15 12.74
N ARG A 166 -26.97 39.20 13.43
CA ARG A 166 -26.39 39.42 14.76
C ARG A 166 -25.42 40.60 14.74
N ASP A 167 -24.52 40.67 13.77
CA ASP A 167 -23.50 41.72 13.69
C ASP A 167 -24.14 43.09 13.41
N ARG A 168 -25.16 43.13 12.56
CA ARG A 168 -25.97 44.34 12.32
C ARG A 168 -26.67 44.82 13.60
N LEU A 169 -27.30 43.91 14.34
CA LEU A 169 -28.00 44.25 15.59
C LEU A 169 -27.02 44.72 16.66
N ASN A 170 -25.89 44.03 16.81
CA ASN A 170 -24.83 44.43 17.73
C ASN A 170 -24.26 45.81 17.37
N HIS A 171 -24.07 46.09 16.09
CA HIS A 171 -23.62 47.41 15.64
C HIS A 171 -24.63 48.50 16.01
N ALA A 172 -25.91 48.32 15.67
CA ALA A 172 -26.96 49.28 16.01
C ALA A 172 -27.09 49.49 17.53
N LEU A 173 -26.94 48.42 18.32
CA LEU A 173 -26.92 48.52 19.77
C LEU A 173 -25.71 49.33 20.26
N ASN A 174 -24.52 49.06 19.73
CA ASN A 174 -23.30 49.79 20.09
C ASN A 174 -23.39 51.28 19.74
N GLU A 175 -23.95 51.63 18.58
CA GLU A 175 -24.19 53.02 18.19
C GLU A 175 -25.13 53.72 19.17
N HIS A 176 -26.26 53.08 19.53
CA HIS A 176 -27.17 53.61 20.54
C HIS A 176 -26.47 53.78 21.89
N MET A 177 -25.67 52.80 22.32
CA MET A 177 -24.97 52.84 23.60
C MET A 177 -23.94 53.97 23.70
N ALA A 178 -23.41 54.46 22.58
CA ALA A 178 -22.49 55.60 22.57
C ALA A 178 -23.20 56.94 22.90
N VAL A 179 -24.49 57.06 22.57
CA VAL A 179 -25.28 58.28 22.77
C VAL A 179 -26.28 58.16 23.93
N CYS A 180 -26.47 56.97 24.50
CA CYS A 180 -27.48 56.69 25.51
C CYS A 180 -27.22 57.45 26.82
N PRO A 181 -28.10 58.39 27.22
CA PRO A 181 -27.91 59.20 28.43
C PRO A 181 -28.01 58.37 29.72
N TYR A 182 -28.68 57.21 29.69
CA TYR A 182 -28.85 56.33 30.85
C TYR A 182 -27.57 55.55 31.22
N ARG A 183 -26.59 55.46 30.31
CA ARG A 183 -25.29 54.82 30.58
C ARG A 183 -24.21 55.80 31.04
N ASN A 184 -24.26 57.04 30.57
CA ASN A 184 -23.27 58.07 30.88
C ASN A 184 -23.63 58.93 32.11
N GLY A 185 -24.88 58.88 32.59
CA GLY A 185 -25.29 59.47 33.85
C GLY A 185 -25.97 58.41 34.71
N GLY A 186 -25.21 57.84 35.66
CA GLY A 186 -25.73 56.87 36.63
C GLY A 186 -26.92 57.45 37.39
N GLN A 187 -28.13 57.00 37.04
CA GLN A 187 -29.30 57.25 37.87
C GLN A 187 -29.20 56.35 39.10
N GLN A 188 -28.72 56.91 40.20
CA GLN A 188 -29.05 56.43 41.54
C GLN A 188 -30.58 56.51 41.69
N PHE A 189 -31.25 55.37 41.54
CA PHE A 189 -32.62 55.25 42.02
C PHE A 189 -32.58 55.28 43.54
N ILE A 190 -32.80 56.46 44.13
CA ILE A 190 -33.18 56.57 45.54
C ILE A 190 -34.61 56.05 45.63
N ILE A 191 -34.74 54.82 46.10
CA ILE A 191 -36.01 54.24 46.51
C ILE A 191 -36.42 54.98 47.80
N LYS A 192 -37.55 55.70 47.76
CA LYS A 192 -38.28 56.17 48.94
C LYS A 192 -39.53 55.32 49.11
#